data_AF-A0A7V8ZJW6-F1
#
_entry.id   AF-A0A7V8ZJW6-F1
#
_cell.length_a   1.000
_cell.length_b   1.000
_cell.length_c   1.000
_cell.angle_alpha   90.00
_cell.angle_beta   90.00
_cell.angle_gamma   90.00
#
_symmetry.space_group_name_H-M   'P 1'
#
loop_
_entity.id
_entity.type
_entity.pdbx_description
1 polymer ?
#
loop_
_entity_poly.entity_id
_entity_poly.type
_entity_poly.pdbx_seq_one_letter_code
_entity_poly.pdbx_strand_id
1 'polypeptide(L)' 'MSVTALLVLAAEEAEHTPIAFYVGGGILAGWGVLLAAVGLARPDFPESDGTAKGLYGLSALLVIAAAATAILSG' A
#
# COMPACT_ATOMS: atom_id res chain seq x y z
N MET A 1 8.84 8.68 23.23
CA MET A 1 9.15 7.77 22.10
C MET A 1 8.88 8.51 20.81
N SER A 2 9.91 8.80 20.03
CA SER A 2 9.75 9.40 18.71
C SER A 2 9.21 8.36 17.73
N VAL A 3 8.30 8.75 16.83
CA VAL A 3 7.73 7.85 15.81
C VAL A 3 8.81 7.11 15.03
N THR A 4 9.95 7.76 14.76
CA THR A 4 11.12 7.14 14.14
C THR A 4 11.66 5.94 14.91
N ALA A 5 11.67 5.97 16.24
CA ALA A 5 12.13 4.84 17.06
C ALA A 5 11.14 3.67 17.02
N LEU A 6 9.84 3.95 16.91
CA LEU A 6 8.82 2.92 16.66
C LEU A 6 9.00 2.29 15.28
N LEU A 7 9.32 3.10 14.27
CA LEU A 7 9.58 2.62 12.91
C LEU A 7 10.85 1.76 12.82
N VAL A 8 11.90 2.13 13.56
CA VAL A 8 13.16 1.36 13.62
C VAL A 8 12.96 0.04 14.38
N LEU A 9 12.25 0.05 15.52
CA LEU A 9 11.96 -1.17 16.27
C LEU A 9 11.08 -2.15 15.48
N ALA A 10 10.07 -1.62 14.76
CA ALA A 10 9.25 -2.41 13.85
C ALA A 10 10.06 -2.99 12.66
N ALA A 11 11.17 -2.35 12.30
CA ALA A 11 12.10 -2.85 11.30
C ALA A 11 13.07 -3.91 11.85
N GLU A 12 13.44 -3.85 13.12
CA GLU A 12 14.32 -4.84 13.77
C GLU A 12 13.61 -6.18 14.09
N GLU A 13 12.31 -6.19 14.41
CA GLU A 13 11.54 -7.45 14.57
C GLU A 13 11.34 -8.21 13.24
N ALA A 14 11.74 -7.64 12.11
CA ALA A 14 11.54 -8.19 10.78
C ALA A 14 12.60 -9.23 10.35
N GLU A 15 13.49 -9.68 11.24
CA GLU A 15 14.67 -10.49 10.87
C GLU A 15 14.40 -11.87 10.26
N HIS A 16 13.17 -12.43 10.25
CA HIS A 16 12.81 -13.57 9.38
C HIS A 16 11.31 -13.89 9.36
N THR A 17 10.43 -12.89 9.50
CA THR A 17 8.99 -13.12 9.54
C THR A 17 8.30 -12.50 8.31
N PRO A 18 7.40 -13.22 7.61
CA PRO A 18 6.66 -12.69 6.45
C PRO A 18 5.66 -11.57 6.82
N ILE A 19 5.70 -11.03 8.04
CA ILE A 19 4.88 -9.92 8.51
C ILE A 19 4.95 -8.72 7.56
N ALA A 20 6.14 -8.36 7.08
CA ALA A 20 6.28 -7.21 6.18
C ALA A 20 5.52 -7.43 4.86
N PHE A 21 5.55 -8.64 4.29
CA PHE A 21 4.75 -8.99 3.12
C PHE A 21 3.24 -8.94 3.41
N TYR A 22 2.79 -9.49 4.54
CA TYR A 22 1.36 -9.46 4.89
C TYR A 22 0.84 -8.04 5.12
N VAL A 23 1.64 -7.18 5.76
CA VAL A 23 1.29 -5.77 5.97
C VAL A 23 1.29 -5.02 4.64
N GLY A 24 2.37 -5.14 3.85
CA GLY A 24 2.49 -4.47 2.54
C GLY A 24 1.40 -4.89 1.57
N GLY A 25 1.19 -6.20 1.42
CA GLY A 25 0.13 -6.77 0.60
C GLY A 25 -1.27 -6.42 1.11
N GLY A 26 -1.47 -6.40 2.43
CA GLY A 26 -2.74 -6.01 3.05
C GLY A 26 -3.11 -4.55 2.81
N ILE A 27 -2.15 -3.64 2.90
CA ILE A 27 -2.35 -2.22 2.57
C ILE A 27 -2.75 -2.07 1.09
N LEU A 28 -2.06 -2.76 0.18
CA LEU A 28 -2.38 -2.73 -1.25
C LEU A 28 -3.77 -3.30 -1.53
N ALA A 29 -4.12 -4.43 -0.91
CA ALA A 29 -5.43 -5.05 -1.05
C ALA A 29 -6.55 -4.12 -0.52
N GLY A 30 -6.35 -3.52 0.64
CA GLY A 30 -7.27 -2.54 1.22
C GLY A 30 -7.47 -1.32 0.31
N TRP A 31 -6.39 -0.80 -0.27
CA TRP A 31 -6.46 0.27 -1.28
C TRP A 31 -7.29 -0.15 -2.50
N GLY A 32 -7.08 -1.35 -3.03
CA GLY A 32 -7.87 -1.87 -4.14
C GLY A 32 -9.37 -1.98 -3.82
N VAL A 33 -9.71 -2.45 -2.63
CA VAL A 33 -11.11 -2.52 -2.15
C VAL A 33 -11.72 -1.12 -2.03
N LEU A 34 -10.96 -0.15 -1.50
CA LEU A 34 -11.42 1.25 -1.43
C LEU A 34 -11.68 1.83 -2.82
N LEU A 35 -10.76 1.61 -3.77
CA LEU A 35 -10.95 2.06 -5.15
C LEU A 35 -12.19 1.42 -5.79
N ALA A 36 -12.40 0.12 -5.58
CA ALA A 36 -13.58 -0.57 -6.07
C ALA A 36 -14.86 -0.01 -5.44
N ALA A 37 -14.89 0.20 -4.13
CA ALA A 37 -16.04 0.76 -3.43
C ALA A 37 -16.38 2.18 -3.92
N VAL A 38 -15.35 3.03 -4.10
CA VAL A 38 -15.53 4.40 -4.60
C VAL A 38 -16.00 4.40 -6.05
N GLY A 39 -15.40 3.59 -6.92
CA GLY A 39 -15.79 3.47 -8.32
C GLY A 39 -17.21 2.92 -8.50
N LEU A 40 -17.65 2.00 -7.64
CA LEU A 40 -19.03 1.52 -7.64
C LEU A 40 -20.02 2.56 -7.10
N ALA A 41 -19.61 3.37 -6.11
CA ALA A 41 -20.47 4.39 -5.52
C ALA A 41 -20.58 5.67 -6.36
N ARG A 42 -19.59 5.94 -7.22
CA ARG A 42 -19.51 7.16 -8.03
C ARG A 42 -19.28 6.83 -9.51
N PRO A 43 -20.33 6.90 -10.36
CA PRO A 43 -20.22 6.54 -11.77
C PRO A 43 -19.26 7.45 -12.55
N ASP A 44 -19.09 8.70 -12.11
CA ASP A 44 -18.18 9.66 -12.75
C ASP A 44 -16.74 9.55 -12.22
N PHE A 45 -16.45 8.58 -11.35
CA PHE A 45 -15.10 8.38 -10.84
C PHE A 45 -14.21 7.66 -11.87
N PRO A 46 -12.97 8.13 -12.11
CA PRO A 46 -12.37 9.37 -11.61
C PRO A 46 -12.83 10.61 -12.40
N GLU A 47 -13.22 11.67 -11.68
CA GLU A 47 -13.89 12.87 -12.24
C GLU A 47 -12.98 13.74 -13.13
N SER A 48 -11.65 13.63 -12.98
CA SER A 48 -10.69 14.41 -13.75
C SER A 48 -9.44 13.61 -14.11
N ASP A 49 -8.79 13.99 -15.20
CA ASP A 49 -7.51 13.43 -15.64
C ASP A 49 -6.41 13.56 -14.58
N GLY A 50 -6.42 14.67 -13.82
CA GLY A 50 -5.46 14.90 -12.73
C GLY A 50 -5.64 13.88 -11.60
N THR A 51 -6.88 13.68 -11.18
CA THR A 51 -7.24 12.69 -10.16
C THR A 51 -6.89 11.27 -10.63
N ALA A 52 -7.19 10.94 -11.89
CA ALA A 52 -6.87 9.64 -12.47
C ALA A 52 -5.35 9.37 -12.45
N LYS A 53 -4.54 10.33 -12.89
CA LYS A 53 -3.06 10.23 -12.86
C LYS A 53 -2.52 10.04 -11.45
N GLY A 54 -3.07 10.76 -10.46
CA GLY A 54 -2.72 10.58 -9.05
C GLY A 54 -3.05 9.17 -8.55
N LEU A 55 -4.23 8.66 -8.91
CA LEU A 55 -4.68 7.31 -8.56
C LEU A 55 -3.78 6.23 -9.13
N TYR A 56 -3.42 6.35 -10.41
CA TYR A 56 -2.50 5.43 -11.08
C TYR A 56 -1.11 5.46 -10.46
N GLY A 57 -0.58 6.66 -10.20
CA GLY A 57 0.72 6.83 -9.56
C GLY A 57 0.77 6.20 -8.17
N LEU A 58 -0.24 6.47 -7.33
CA LEU A 58 -0.32 5.91 -5.99
C LEU A 58 -0.46 4.37 -6.03
N SER A 59 -1.30 3.86 -6.93
CA SER A 59 -1.49 2.41 -7.09
C SER A 59 -0.20 1.72 -7.54
N ALA A 60 0.51 2.29 -8.51
CA ALA A 60 1.81 1.78 -8.94
C ALA A 60 2.84 1.78 -7.81
N LEU A 61 2.88 2.86 -7.02
CA LEU A 61 3.78 2.96 -5.87
C LEU A 61 3.48 1.91 -4.79
N LEU A 62 2.20 1.69 -4.48
CA LEU A 62 1.78 0.66 -3.54
C LEU A 62 2.12 -0.75 -4.04
N VAL A 63 1.95 -1.02 -5.35
CA VAL A 63 2.34 -2.29 -5.95
C VAL A 63 3.85 -2.52 -5.82
N ILE A 64 4.67 -1.53 -6.15
CA ILE A 64 6.13 -1.62 -6.03
C ILE A 64 6.55 -1.85 -4.58
N ALA A 65 5.94 -1.12 -3.64
CA ALA A 65 6.22 -1.29 -2.21
C ALA A 65 5.85 -2.70 -1.72
N ALA A 66 4.67 -3.20 -2.08
CA ALA A 66 4.24 -4.56 -1.73
C ALA A 66 5.15 -5.63 -2.35
N ALA A 67 5.52 -5.48 -3.63
CA ALA A 67 6.46 -6.38 -4.30
C ALA A 67 7.84 -6.38 -3.62
N ALA A 68 8.35 -5.21 -3.20
CA ALA A 68 9.60 -5.11 -2.46
C ALA A 68 9.51 -5.85 -1.11
N THR A 69 8.39 -5.71 -0.37
CA THR A 69 8.19 -6.48 0.87
C THR A 69 8.12 -7.99 0.62
N ALA A 70 7.56 -8.42 -0.51
CA ALA A 70 7.51 -9.83 -0.89
C ALA A 70 8.90 -10.39 -1.17
N ILE A 71 9.73 -9.64 -1.89
CA ILE A 71 11.10 -10.05 -2.24
C ILE A 71 12.00 -10.08 -1.01
N LEU A 72 11.87 -9.09 -0.12
CA LEU A 72 12.72 -8.97 1.07
C LEU A 72 12.36 -9.95 2.19
N SER A 73 11.11 -10.42 2.24
CA SER A 73 10.63 -11.37 3.25
C SER A 73 10.45 -12.81 2.73
N GLY A 74 10.72 -13.04 1.44
CA GLY A 74 10.59 -14.33 0.76
C GLY A 74 11.89 -15.11 0.69
#